data_AF-A0A3C1XT27-F1
#
_entry.id   AF-A0A3C1XT27-F1
#
_cell.length_a   1.000
_cell.length_b   1.000
_cell.length_c   1.000
_cell.angle_alpha   90.00
_cell.angle_beta   90.00
_cell.angle_gamma   90.00
#
_symmetry.space_group_name_H-M   'P 1'
#
loop_
_entity.id
_entity.type
_entity.pdbx_description
1 polymer ?
#
loop_
_entity_poly.entity_id
_entity_poly.type
_entity_poly.pdbx_seq_one_letter_code
_entity_poly.pdbx_strand_id
1 'polypeptide(L)' 'MTTHNLVVQSPGLAIEHAEQLAALAQAQGVARISNTAARLLDVQHDDETRAVVSAWAEARGVDAA' A
#
# COMPACT_ATOMS: atom_id res chain seq x y z
N MET A 1 -16.54 -7.55 -10.49
CA MET A 1 -15.80 -6.99 -9.33
C MET A 1 -14.74 -6.07 -9.88
N THR A 2 -14.69 -4.83 -9.40
CA THR A 2 -13.64 -3.88 -9.78
C THR A 2 -12.38 -4.18 -8.98
N THR A 3 -11.28 -4.47 -9.64
CA THR A 3 -9.98 -4.64 -8.99
C THR A 3 -9.46 -3.27 -8.56
N HIS A 4 -9.15 -3.11 -7.27
CA HIS A 4 -8.53 -1.91 -6.75
C HIS A 4 -7.04 -2.18 -6.53
N ASN A 5 -6.18 -1.27 -6.97
CA ASN A 5 -4.75 -1.33 -6.70
C ASN A 5 -4.37 -0.11 -5.89
N LEU A 6 -3.38 -0.25 -5.00
CA LEU A 6 -2.82 0.86 -4.23
C LEU A 6 -1.38 1.08 -4.67
N VAL A 7 -1.04 2.30 -5.06
CA VAL A 7 0.35 2.68 -5.30
C VAL A 7 0.91 3.29 -4.03
N VAL A 8 2.04 2.74 -3.57
CA VAL A 8 2.76 3.23 -2.41
C VAL A 8 4.12 3.78 -2.83
N GLN A 9 4.53 4.90 -2.26
CA GLN A 9 5.82 5.50 -2.57
C GLN A 9 6.45 6.18 -1.36
N SER A 10 7.78 6.09 -1.27
CA SER A 10 8.60 6.79 -0.30
C SER A 10 10.05 6.79 -0.78
N PRO A 11 10.83 7.86 -0.55
CA PRO A 11 12.27 7.88 -0.86
C PRO A 11 13.05 6.73 -0.22
N GLY A 12 12.59 6.25 0.95
CA GLY A 12 13.15 5.11 1.69
C GLY A 12 12.20 3.90 1.72
N LEU A 13 11.52 3.58 0.62
CA LEU A 13 10.57 2.46 0.59
C LEU A 13 11.28 1.11 0.75
N ALA A 14 11.40 0.68 2.01
CA ALA A 14 11.83 -0.64 2.39
C ALA A 14 10.81 -1.70 1.96
N ILE A 15 11.26 -2.95 1.74
CA ILE A 15 10.36 -4.04 1.34
C ILE A 15 9.33 -4.29 2.45
N GLU A 16 9.77 -4.22 3.70
CA GLU A 16 8.95 -4.39 4.90
C GLU A 16 7.80 -3.38 4.96
N HIS A 17 8.01 -2.16 4.48
CA HIS A 17 6.95 -1.15 4.40
C HIS A 17 5.87 -1.55 3.40
N ALA A 18 6.27 -2.04 2.22
CA ALA A 18 5.33 -2.49 1.20
C ALA A 18 4.56 -3.74 1.65
N GLU A 19 5.22 -4.70 2.30
CA GLU A 19 4.60 -5.92 2.84
C GLU A 19 3.63 -5.62 3.99
N GLN A 20 4.00 -4.73 4.92
CA GLN A 20 3.11 -4.31 6.01
C GLN A 20 1.85 -3.64 5.47
N LEU A 21 1.98 -2.74 4.49
CA LEU A 21 0.82 -2.08 3.91
C LEU A 21 -0.01 -3.04 3.05
N ALA A 22 0.62 -4.02 2.38
CA ALA A 22 -0.06 -5.09 1.66
C ALA A 22 -0.97 -5.91 2.59
N ALA A 23 -0.46 -6.28 3.77
CA ALA A 23 -1.24 -7.00 4.77
C ALA A 23 -2.43 -6.18 5.28
N LEU A 24 -2.23 -4.90 5.58
CA LEU A 24 -3.30 -4.00 6.02
C LEU A 24 -4.36 -3.79 4.94
N ALA A 25 -3.94 -3.63 3.69
CA ALA A 25 -4.82 -3.45 2.54
C ALA A 25 -5.42 -4.76 2.01
N GLN A 26 -5.10 -5.91 2.63
CA GLN A 26 -5.50 -7.25 2.17
C GLN A 26 -5.15 -7.52 0.70
N ALA A 27 -3.99 -7.01 0.26
CA ALA A 27 -3.52 -7.16 -1.11
C ALA A 27 -3.28 -8.64 -1.46
N GLN A 28 -3.62 -9.02 -2.68
CA GLN A 28 -3.32 -10.34 -3.23
C GLN A 28 -1.88 -10.45 -3.77
N GLY A 29 -1.13 -9.35 -3.77
CA GLY A 29 0.29 -9.36 -4.09
C GLY A 29 0.92 -7.98 -4.08
N VAL A 30 2.25 -7.96 -4.17
CA VAL A 30 3.06 -6.74 -4.25
C VAL A 30 3.90 -6.79 -5.51
N ALA A 31 3.77 -5.76 -6.35
CA ALA A 31 4.60 -5.57 -7.53
C ALA A 31 5.52 -4.36 -7.33
N ARG A 32 6.83 -4.59 -7.29
CA ARG A 32 7.81 -3.50 -7.21
C ARG A 32 7.78 -2.70 -8.53
N ILE A 33 7.60 -1.37 -8.43
CA ILE A 33 7.67 -0.47 -9.59
C ILE A 33 9.10 0.08 -9.71
N SER A 34 9.67 0.53 -8.59
CA SER A 34 11.02 1.11 -8.51
C SER A 34 11.60 0.94 -7.12
N ASN A 35 12.80 1.47 -6.87
CA ASN A 35 13.38 1.50 -5.52
C ASN A 35 12.54 2.33 -4.53
N THR A 36 11.71 3.25 -5.00
CA THR A 36 10.92 4.16 -4.16
C THR A 36 9.42 3.95 -4.29
N ALA A 37 8.97 3.00 -5.10
CA ALA A 37 7.54 2.76 -5.34
C ALA A 37 7.20 1.27 -5.52
N ALA A 38 6.02 0.89 -5.02
CA ALA A 38 5.43 -0.43 -5.21
C ALA A 38 3.93 -0.32 -5.47
N ARG A 39 3.36 -1.36 -6.05
CA ARG A 39 1.92 -1.51 -6.28
C ARG A 39 1.42 -2.69 -5.48
N LEU A 40 0.42 -2.45 -4.65
CA LEU A 40 -0.34 -3.49 -3.98
C LEU A 40 -1.51 -3.87 -4.91
N LEU A 41 -1.61 -5.16 -5.20
CA LEU A 41 -2.54 -5.70 -6.19
C LEU A 41 -3.81 -6.17 -5.51
N ASP A 42 -4.95 -5.87 -6.12
CA ASP A 42 -6.28 -6.33 -5.67
C ASP A 42 -6.49 -6.14 -4.17
N VAL A 43 -6.41 -4.88 -3.75
CA VAL A 43 -6.61 -4.45 -2.37
C VAL A 43 -8.07 -4.30 -2.03
N GLN A 44 -8.38 -4.45 -0.75
CA GLN A 44 -9.68 -4.14 -0.21
C GLN A 44 -9.92 -2.62 -0.21
N HIS A 45 -11.14 -2.20 -0.58
CA HIS A 45 -11.49 -0.78 -0.82
C HIS A 45 -12.66 -0.27 0.03
N ASP A 46 -12.96 -0.90 1.17
CA ASP A 46 -13.91 -0.35 2.14
C ASP A 46 -13.31 0.80 2.95
N ASP A 47 -14.18 1.58 3.58
CA ASP A 47 -13.80 2.78 4.32
C ASP A 47 -12.91 2.48 5.53
N GLU A 48 -13.09 1.34 6.19
CA GLU A 48 -12.30 0.92 7.33
C GLU A 48 -10.86 0.62 6.90
N THR A 49 -10.69 -0.19 5.86
CA THR A 49 -9.39 -0.53 5.28
C THR A 49 -8.69 0.73 4.78
N ARG A 50 -9.42 1.62 4.08
CA ARG A 50 -8.86 2.89 3.59
C ARG A 50 -8.36 3.76 4.75
N ALA A 51 -9.12 3.88 5.84
CA ALA A 51 -8.72 4.66 7.00
C ALA A 51 -7.45 4.10 7.67
N VAL A 52 -7.37 2.78 7.83
CA VAL A 52 -6.20 2.10 8.43
C VAL A 52 -4.96 2.27 7.56
N VAL A 53 -5.09 2.06 6.25
CA VAL A 53 -4.00 2.22 5.27
C VAL A 53 -3.49 3.67 5.28
N SER A 54 -4.39 4.65 5.22
CA SER A 54 -4.03 6.07 5.25
C SER A 54 -3.32 6.46 6.55
N ALA A 55 -3.82 6.03 7.70
CA ALA A 55 -3.20 6.32 9.00
C ALA A 55 -1.81 5.68 9.14
N TRP A 56 -1.64 4.45 8.64
CA TRP A 56 -0.34 3.78 8.65
C TRP A 56 0.69 4.51 7.77
N ALA A 57 0.24 4.94 6.59
CA ALA A 57 1.05 5.61 5.57
C ALA A 57 1.53 6.98 6.07
N GLU A 58 0.62 7.78 6.64
CA GLU A 58 0.92 9.07 7.26
C GLU A 58 1.96 8.94 8.39
N ALA A 59 1.79 7.96 9.28
CA ALA A 59 2.69 7.75 10.41
C ALA A 59 4.15 7.42 10.02
N ARG A 60 4.40 7.03 8.76
CA ARG A 60 5.71 6.60 8.26
C ARG A 60 6.25 7.45 7.11
N GLY A 61 5.53 8.50 6.71
CA GLY A 61 5.90 9.31 5.54
C GLY A 61 5.93 8.48 4.25
N VAL A 62 4.98 7.57 4.10
CA VAL A 62 4.72 6.84 2.87
C VAL A 62 3.46 7.44 2.24
N ASP A 63 3.51 7.76 0.95
CA ASP A 63 2.32 8.18 0.22
C ASP A 63 1.60 6.95 -0.32
N ALA A 64 0.28 6.89 -0.17
CA ALA A 64 -0.58 5.80 -0.63
C ALA A 64 -1.76 6.37 -1.44
N ALA A 65 -1.89 5.96 -2.72
CA ALA A 65 -2.88 6.46 -3.67
C ALA A 65 -3.59 5.35 -4.46
#